data_AF-A0A7K2MV89-F1
#
_entry.id   AF-A0A7K2MV89-F1
#
_cell.length_a   1.000
_cell.length_b   1.000
_cell.length_c   1.000
_cell.angle_alpha   90.00
_cell.angle_beta   90.00
_cell.angle_gamma   90.00
#
_symmetry.space_group_name_H-M   'P 1'
#
loop_
_entity.id
_entity.type
_entity.pdbx_description
1 polymer ?
#
loop_
_entity_poly.entity_id
_entity_poly.type
_entity_poly.pdbx_seq_one_letter_code
_entity_poly.pdbx_strand_id
1 'polypeptide(L)'
;YITVGGVAAVPSGVFDGVDYVALGHLHGCQTLTERVRYSGSPLPYSFSEHRHRKSMWLVDLDATGAVSAERVDCPVPRALARLRGTLADLLADPELTPHEDAWVEATLTDPVRPDEPMARLTERFPHTLSLVFDPERAPEEPGVSYARRLADRSDQEIAEDFVAHVRGAGPDSHEQGVLRDAFDAVRADDTVREVAR
;
A
#
# COMPACT_ATOMS: atom_id res chain seq x y z
N TYR A 1 -14.11 0.88 -10.52
CA TYR A 1 -15.34 0.16 -10.87
C TYR A 1 -14.95 -1.17 -11.48
N ILE A 2 -15.28 -2.28 -10.83
CA ILE A 2 -15.08 -3.61 -11.41
C ILE A 2 -16.37 -3.93 -12.17
N THR A 3 -16.29 -3.94 -13.50
CA THR A 3 -17.39 -4.32 -14.38
C THR A 3 -17.13 -5.75 -14.84
N VAL A 4 -17.99 -6.69 -14.47
CA VAL A 4 -18.00 -8.03 -15.06
C VAL A 4 -19.31 -8.14 -15.85
N GLY A 5 -19.22 -8.37 -17.17
CA GLY A 5 -20.39 -8.66 -18.01
C GLY A 5 -21.16 -7.44 -18.55
N GLY A 6 -20.62 -6.22 -18.50
CA GLY A 6 -21.22 -5.05 -19.17
C GLY A 6 -22.38 -4.36 -18.45
N VAL A 7 -22.76 -4.83 -17.26
CA VAL A 7 -23.73 -4.15 -16.39
C VAL A 7 -22.97 -3.55 -15.21
N ALA A 8 -22.89 -2.21 -15.16
CA ALA A 8 -22.17 -1.50 -14.11
C ALA A 8 -22.97 -1.35 -12.81
N ALA A 9 -24.30 -1.48 -12.87
CA ALA A 9 -25.21 -1.45 -11.72
C ALA A 9 -26.55 -2.11 -12.08
N VAL A 10 -27.15 -2.81 -11.12
CA VAL A 10 -28.51 -3.39 -11.24
C VAL A 10 -29.47 -2.55 -10.40
N PRO A 11 -30.57 -2.01 -10.98
CA PRO A 11 -31.58 -1.28 -10.21
C PRO A 11 -32.23 -2.15 -9.14
N SER A 12 -32.51 -1.60 -7.96
CA SER A 12 -33.10 -2.35 -6.85
C SER A 12 -34.51 -2.89 -7.13
N GLY A 13 -35.28 -2.24 -8.02
CA GLY A 13 -36.63 -2.67 -8.39
C GLY A 13 -36.68 -4.02 -9.13
N VAL A 14 -35.54 -4.53 -9.60
CA VAL A 14 -35.45 -5.90 -10.13
C VAL A 14 -35.80 -6.94 -9.06
N PHE A 15 -35.68 -6.57 -7.78
CA PHE A 15 -36.00 -7.44 -6.65
C PHE A 15 -37.41 -7.21 -6.07
N ASP A 16 -38.30 -6.51 -6.77
CA ASP A 16 -39.67 -6.31 -6.28
C ASP A 16 -40.41 -7.67 -6.17
N GLY A 17 -41.18 -7.84 -5.10
CA GLY A 17 -41.99 -9.05 -4.85
C GLY A 17 -41.36 -10.11 -3.94
N VAL A 18 -40.16 -9.88 -3.41
CA VAL A 18 -39.57 -10.71 -2.35
C VAL A 18 -39.53 -9.97 -1.01
N ASP A 19 -39.68 -10.70 0.08
CA ASP A 19 -39.74 -10.11 1.43
C ASP A 19 -38.39 -9.55 1.88
N TYR A 20 -37.28 -10.18 1.47
CA TYR A 20 -35.92 -9.74 1.79
C TYR A 20 -34.90 -10.19 0.75
N VAL A 21 -33.89 -9.36 0.51
CA VAL A 21 -32.77 -9.62 -0.38
C VAL A 21 -31.45 -9.44 0.36
N ALA A 22 -30.74 -10.54 0.54
CA ALA A 22 -29.37 -10.56 1.04
C ALA A 22 -28.38 -10.43 -0.13
N LEU A 23 -27.79 -9.25 -0.30
CA LEU A 23 -26.75 -9.01 -1.32
C LEU A 23 -25.35 -9.25 -0.75
N GLY A 24 -24.43 -9.69 -1.61
CA GLY A 24 -23.01 -9.91 -1.32
C GLY A 24 -22.09 -9.11 -2.24
N HIS A 25 -20.85 -9.54 -2.46
CA HIS A 25 -19.85 -8.88 -3.33
C HIS A 25 -19.20 -7.59 -2.77
N LEU A 26 -19.97 -6.68 -2.18
CA LEU A 26 -19.42 -5.47 -1.56
C LEU A 26 -18.95 -5.75 -0.13
N HIS A 27 -17.74 -5.29 0.23
CA HIS A 27 -17.17 -5.47 1.56
C HIS A 27 -17.67 -4.45 2.59
N GLY A 28 -18.29 -3.36 2.13
CA GLY A 28 -18.98 -2.40 2.98
C GLY A 28 -20.41 -2.86 3.26
N CYS A 29 -20.80 -2.86 4.53
CA CYS A 29 -22.19 -3.08 4.95
C CYS A 29 -23.04 -1.87 4.51
N GLN A 30 -24.14 -2.10 3.80
CA GLN A 30 -24.97 -1.03 3.21
C GLN A 30 -26.44 -1.41 3.20
N THR A 31 -27.31 -0.41 3.35
CA THR A 31 -28.76 -0.52 3.19
C THR A 31 -29.16 0.19 1.91
N LEU A 32 -29.70 -0.54 0.92
CA LEU A 32 -30.28 0.07 -0.27
C LEU A 32 -31.76 0.42 -0.04
N THR A 33 -32.50 -0.51 0.58
CA THR A 33 -33.88 -0.31 1.03
C THR A 33 -34.09 -1.06 2.35
N GLU A 34 -35.28 -0.93 2.95
CA GLU A 34 -35.69 -1.72 4.12
C GLU A 34 -35.73 -3.23 3.88
N ARG A 35 -35.59 -3.71 2.65
CA ARG A 35 -35.58 -5.14 2.30
C ARG A 35 -34.31 -5.59 1.57
N VAL A 36 -33.54 -4.66 1.02
CA VAL A 36 -32.36 -4.97 0.19
C VAL A 36 -31.10 -4.42 0.84
N ARG A 37 -30.19 -5.30 1.26
CA ARG A 37 -28.99 -4.94 2.02
C ARG A 37 -27.76 -5.72 1.57
N TYR A 38 -26.62 -5.06 1.62
CA TYR A 38 -25.31 -5.72 1.58
C TYR A 38 -24.85 -6.01 3.01
N SER A 39 -24.47 -7.26 3.29
CA SER A 39 -23.91 -7.63 4.60
C SER A 39 -22.53 -7.01 4.85
N GLY A 40 -21.78 -6.73 3.78
CA GLY A 40 -20.35 -6.44 3.91
C GLY A 40 -19.54 -7.69 4.23
N SER A 41 -18.24 -7.50 4.46
CA SER A 41 -17.35 -8.55 4.97
C SER A 41 -17.23 -8.46 6.50
N PRO A 42 -17.02 -9.60 7.20
CA PRO A 42 -16.86 -9.62 8.66
C PRO A 42 -15.47 -9.13 9.10
N LEU A 43 -14.48 -9.15 8.20
CA LEU A 43 -13.11 -8.68 8.42
C LEU A 43 -12.66 -7.80 7.26
N PRO A 44 -11.73 -6.86 7.47
CA PRO A 44 -11.15 -6.08 6.38
C PRO A 44 -10.21 -6.95 5.53
N TYR A 45 -10.30 -6.83 4.20
CA TYR A 45 -9.41 -7.54 3.27
C TYR A 45 -8.39 -6.62 2.59
N SER A 46 -8.56 -5.30 2.72
CA SER A 46 -7.68 -4.29 2.13
C SER A 46 -7.59 -3.04 3.02
N PHE A 47 -6.47 -2.33 2.98
CA PHE A 47 -6.29 -1.04 3.65
C PHE A 47 -7.27 0.05 3.17
N SER A 48 -7.83 -0.07 1.96
CA SER A 48 -8.91 0.80 1.51
C SER A 48 -10.14 0.76 2.43
N GLU A 49 -10.29 -0.32 3.20
CA GLU A 49 -11.38 -0.55 4.13
C GLU A 49 -11.12 -0.03 5.56
N HIS A 50 -10.03 0.72 5.80
CA HIS A 50 -9.66 1.20 7.15
C HIS A 50 -10.75 2.00 7.89
N ARG A 51 -11.73 2.57 7.17
CA ARG A 51 -12.88 3.30 7.75
C ARG A 51 -14.15 2.46 7.85
N HIS A 52 -14.13 1.21 7.38
CA HIS A 52 -15.30 0.36 7.38
C HIS A 52 -15.57 -0.18 8.79
N ARG A 53 -16.76 0.10 9.32
CA ARG A 53 -17.29 -0.60 10.49
C ARG A 53 -17.74 -1.99 10.07
N LYS A 54 -17.04 -3.02 10.55
CA LYS A 54 -17.37 -4.42 10.27
C LYS A 54 -18.58 -4.85 11.08
N SER A 55 -19.61 -5.29 10.39
CA SER A 55 -20.88 -5.68 10.98
C SER A 55 -21.60 -6.69 10.10
N MET A 56 -22.58 -7.38 10.67
CA MET A 56 -23.52 -8.26 10.00
C MET A 56 -24.96 -7.80 10.29
N TRP A 57 -25.91 -8.30 9.52
CA TRP A 57 -27.34 -8.09 9.77
C TRP A 57 -27.91 -9.29 10.50
N LEU A 58 -28.52 -9.07 11.66
CA LEU A 58 -29.51 -9.99 12.22
C LEU A 58 -30.86 -9.59 11.65
N VAL A 59 -31.52 -10.52 10.96
CA VAL A 59 -32.77 -10.27 10.25
C VAL A 59 -33.81 -11.26 10.73
N ASP A 60 -34.94 -10.72 11.20
CA ASP A 60 -36.11 -11.51 11.51
C ASP A 60 -37.16 -11.28 10.43
N LEU A 61 -37.72 -12.37 9.92
CA LEU A 61 -38.85 -12.37 9.01
C LEU A 61 -40.02 -13.08 9.66
N ASP A 62 -41.17 -12.43 9.70
CA ASP A 62 -42.40 -13.06 10.20
C ASP A 62 -43.23 -13.71 9.08
N ALA A 63 -44.30 -14.41 9.46
CA ALA A 63 -45.19 -15.10 8.53
C ALA A 63 -45.99 -14.16 7.59
N THR A 64 -45.97 -12.84 7.85
CA THR A 64 -46.63 -11.81 7.03
C THR A 64 -45.68 -11.13 6.04
N GLY A 65 -44.39 -11.47 6.08
CA GLY A 65 -43.35 -10.82 5.28
C GLY A 65 -42.86 -9.49 5.87
N ALA A 66 -43.16 -9.22 7.15
CA ALA A 66 -42.57 -8.10 7.87
C ALA A 66 -41.10 -8.43 8.20
N VAL A 67 -40.23 -7.44 8.04
CA VAL A 67 -38.78 -7.57 8.24
C VAL A 67 -38.33 -6.60 9.32
N SER A 68 -37.71 -7.12 10.38
CA SER A 68 -36.84 -6.33 11.26
C SER A 68 -35.38 -6.70 11.00
N ALA A 69 -34.51 -5.70 11.00
CA ALA A 69 -33.09 -5.92 10.79
C ALA A 69 -32.27 -5.02 11.72
N GLU A 70 -31.36 -5.62 12.47
CA GLU A 70 -30.39 -4.89 13.30
C GLU A 70 -28.96 -5.19 12.86
N ARG A 71 -28.09 -4.20 13.03
CA ARG A 71 -26.65 -4.37 12.77
C ARG A 71 -25.95 -4.86 14.02
N VAL A 72 -25.29 -5.99 13.89
CA VAL A 72 -24.44 -6.57 14.93
C VAL A 72 -22.99 -6.37 14.51
N ASP A 73 -22.16 -5.79 15.39
CA ASP A 73 -20.75 -5.56 15.09
C ASP A 73 -19.97 -6.87 15.07
N CYS A 74 -19.08 -6.99 14.08
CA CYS A 74 -18.14 -8.10 14.01
C CYS A 74 -16.90 -7.75 14.85
N PRO A 75 -16.38 -8.69 15.65
CA PRO A 75 -15.14 -8.46 16.37
C PRO A 75 -13.99 -8.30 15.37
N VAL A 76 -13.30 -7.15 15.43
CA VAL A 76 -12.10 -6.87 14.66
C VAL A 76 -10.94 -6.84 15.65
N PRO A 77 -10.17 -7.94 15.80
CA PRO A 77 -9.15 -8.03 16.85
C PRO A 77 -8.02 -7.02 16.68
N ARG A 78 -7.84 -6.53 15.46
CA ARG A 78 -6.83 -5.52 15.14
C ARG A 78 -7.34 -4.57 14.06
N ALA A 79 -7.38 -3.28 14.39
CA ALA A 79 -7.79 -2.24 13.45
C ALA A 79 -6.77 -2.10 12.31
N LEU A 80 -7.22 -1.57 11.16
CA LEU A 80 -6.33 -1.11 10.11
C LEU A 80 -5.97 0.35 10.36
N ALA A 81 -4.72 0.72 10.13
CA ALA A 81 -4.26 2.09 10.11
C ALA A 81 -3.54 2.38 8.79
N ARG A 82 -3.80 3.55 8.22
CA ARG A 82 -3.07 4.09 7.09
C ARG A 82 -2.33 5.32 7.58
N LEU A 83 -1.02 5.22 7.62
CA LEU A 83 -0.13 6.27 8.10
C LEU A 83 0.54 6.93 6.91
N ARG A 84 0.67 8.25 6.92
CA ARG A 84 1.36 8.99 5.86
C ARG A 84 2.18 10.11 6.48
N GLY A 85 3.43 10.24 6.04
CA GLY A 85 4.35 11.28 6.48
C GLY A 85 5.79 10.89 6.18
N THR A 86 6.75 11.71 6.65
CA THR A 86 8.15 11.30 6.61
C THR A 86 8.38 10.18 7.63
N LEU A 87 9.41 9.34 7.41
CA LEU A 87 9.75 8.29 8.36
C LEU A 87 10.03 8.86 9.76
N ALA A 88 10.68 10.02 9.83
CA ALA A 88 10.97 10.70 11.11
C ALA A 88 9.68 11.07 11.85
N ASP A 89 8.71 11.68 11.15
CA ASP A 89 7.44 12.10 11.75
C ASP A 89 6.63 10.89 12.21
N LEU A 90 6.53 9.85 11.37
CA LEU A 90 5.80 8.64 11.72
C LEU A 90 6.37 7.94 12.98
N LEU A 91 7.67 8.04 13.21
CA LEU A 91 8.32 7.45 14.39
C LEU A 91 8.26 8.34 15.63
N ALA A 92 8.15 9.67 15.48
CA ALA A 92 8.18 10.61 16.59
C ALA A 92 6.78 11.07 17.07
N ASP A 93 5.78 11.05 16.20
CA ASP A 93 4.47 11.64 16.48
C ASP A 93 3.70 10.87 17.56
N PRO A 94 3.43 11.43 18.74
CA PRO A 94 2.70 10.75 19.81
C PRO A 94 1.22 10.51 19.47
N GLU A 95 0.63 11.25 18.52
CA GLU A 95 -0.76 11.03 18.10
C GLU A 95 -0.95 9.68 17.40
N LEU A 96 0.14 9.05 16.93
CA LEU A 96 0.13 7.73 16.29
C LEU A 96 0.20 6.55 17.27
N THR A 97 0.33 6.80 18.58
CA THR A 97 0.36 5.76 19.63
C THR A 97 -0.84 4.78 19.55
N PRO A 98 -2.08 5.22 19.27
CA PRO A 98 -3.22 4.30 19.13
C PRO A 98 -3.09 3.30 17.96
N HIS A 99 -2.12 3.49 17.06
CA HIS A 99 -1.89 2.65 15.88
C HIS A 99 -0.73 1.68 16.03
N GLU A 100 -0.01 1.67 17.16
CA GLU A 100 1.10 0.72 17.43
C GLU A 100 0.64 -0.74 17.37
N ASP A 101 -0.56 -0.97 17.88
CA ASP A 101 -1.27 -2.24 17.78
C ASP A 101 -2.12 -2.37 16.50
N ALA A 102 -2.05 -1.50 15.50
CA ALA A 102 -2.85 -1.66 14.28
C ALA A 102 -2.11 -2.48 13.21
N TRP A 103 -2.85 -3.11 12.28
CA TRP A 103 -2.24 -3.47 11.00
C TRP A 103 -1.97 -2.17 10.25
N VAL A 104 -0.71 -1.91 9.89
CA VAL A 104 -0.29 -0.62 9.31
C VAL A 104 0.07 -0.74 7.83
N GLU A 105 -0.48 0.15 7.02
CA GLU A 105 0.07 0.59 5.75
C GLU A 105 0.71 1.95 5.95
N ALA A 106 2.03 2.05 5.78
CA ALA A 106 2.75 3.30 5.88
C ALA A 106 3.06 3.84 4.47
N THR A 107 2.75 5.10 4.23
CA THR A 107 3.14 5.83 3.03
C THR A 107 4.18 6.88 3.38
N LEU A 108 5.42 6.65 2.96
CA LEU A 108 6.53 7.55 3.20
C LEU A 108 6.56 8.67 2.16
N THR A 109 6.61 9.91 2.63
CA THR A 109 6.67 11.11 1.80
C THR A 109 8.06 11.72 1.74
N ASP A 110 9.06 11.09 2.37
CA ASP A 110 10.45 11.51 2.33
C ASP A 110 10.90 11.74 0.86
N PRO A 111 11.65 12.82 0.56
CA PRO A 111 12.07 13.12 -0.81
C PRO A 111 12.95 12.02 -1.43
N VAL A 112 13.64 11.29 -0.55
CA VAL A 112 14.54 10.17 -0.81
C VAL A 112 14.11 9.01 0.06
N ARG A 113 14.15 7.79 -0.46
CA ARG A 113 13.80 6.60 0.32
C ARG A 113 14.76 6.46 1.51
N PRO A 114 14.26 6.49 2.77
CA PRO A 114 15.10 6.33 3.95
C PRO A 114 15.72 4.94 4.03
N ASP A 115 16.75 4.80 4.87
CA ASP A 115 17.39 3.50 5.11
C ASP A 115 16.54 2.62 6.03
N GLU A 116 16.47 1.34 5.65
CA GLU A 116 15.74 0.28 6.36
C GLU A 116 14.35 0.69 6.90
N PRO A 117 13.49 1.32 6.07
CA PRO A 117 12.28 1.98 6.55
C PRO A 117 11.29 0.99 7.16
N MET A 118 11.19 -0.23 6.60
CA MET A 118 10.39 -1.30 7.16
C MET A 118 10.86 -1.71 8.56
N ALA A 119 12.17 -1.93 8.75
CA ALA A 119 12.71 -2.37 10.04
C ALA A 119 12.42 -1.33 11.12
N ARG A 120 12.71 -0.07 10.82
CA ARG A 120 12.46 1.06 11.72
C ARG A 120 10.97 1.27 12.01
N LEU A 121 10.09 1.14 11.02
CA LEU A 121 8.64 1.17 11.24
C LEU A 121 8.18 0.02 12.13
N THR A 122 8.71 -1.19 11.93
CA THR A 122 8.34 -2.37 12.74
C THR A 122 8.79 -2.26 14.20
N GLU A 123 9.82 -1.46 14.51
CA GLU A 123 10.20 -1.17 15.91
C GLU A 123 9.07 -0.46 16.69
N ARG A 124 8.37 0.48 16.03
CA ARG A 124 7.25 1.23 16.64
C ARG A 124 5.88 0.63 16.37
N PHE A 125 5.68 0.13 15.15
CA PHE A 125 4.44 -0.47 14.65
C PHE A 125 4.72 -1.93 14.26
N PRO A 126 4.76 -2.87 15.23
CA PRO A 126 5.16 -4.27 15.01
C PRO A 126 4.36 -5.02 13.94
N HIS A 127 3.19 -4.47 13.58
CA HIS A 127 2.22 -5.03 12.66
C HIS A 127 2.15 -4.25 11.33
N THR A 128 3.24 -3.58 10.94
CA THR A 128 3.36 -2.97 9.60
C THR A 128 3.40 -4.06 8.52
N LEU A 129 2.43 -4.03 7.60
CA LEU A 129 2.28 -5.03 6.53
C LEU A 129 2.59 -4.48 5.14
N SER A 130 2.45 -3.16 4.95
CA SER A 130 2.58 -2.51 3.65
C SER A 130 3.37 -1.22 3.79
N LEU A 131 4.29 -1.00 2.84
CA LEU A 131 5.07 0.22 2.72
C LEU A 131 4.95 0.76 1.30
N VAL A 132 4.48 1.99 1.21
CA VAL A 132 4.39 2.75 -0.03
C VAL A 132 5.38 3.90 0.06
N PHE A 133 6.09 4.17 -1.03
CA PHE A 133 6.97 5.33 -1.14
C PHE A 133 6.38 6.29 -2.16
N ASP A 134 5.97 7.47 -1.69
CA ASP A 134 5.27 8.50 -2.47
C ASP A 134 5.92 9.87 -2.17
N PRO A 135 7.13 10.11 -2.70
CA PRO A 135 7.96 11.26 -2.32
C PRO A 135 7.32 12.57 -2.75
N GLU A 136 7.27 13.53 -1.84
CA GLU A 136 6.82 14.89 -2.17
C GLU A 136 7.97 15.66 -2.86
N ARG A 137 8.14 15.44 -4.17
CA ARG A 137 9.07 16.22 -5.02
C ARG A 137 8.34 17.34 -5.75
N ALA A 138 9.03 18.47 -5.93
CA ALA A 138 8.71 19.36 -7.05
C ALA A 138 9.00 18.62 -8.37
N PRO A 139 8.19 18.78 -9.44
CA PRO A 139 8.42 18.09 -10.70
C PRO A 139 9.85 18.37 -11.22
N GLU A 140 10.64 17.32 -11.42
CA GLU A 140 11.95 17.44 -12.08
C GLU A 140 11.76 17.93 -13.52
N GLU A 141 12.61 18.86 -13.97
CA GLU A 141 12.58 19.38 -15.34
C GLU A 141 12.71 18.23 -16.37
N PRO A 142 11.76 18.09 -17.31
CA PRO A 142 11.84 17.06 -18.34
C PRO A 142 12.86 17.50 -19.41
N GLY A 143 13.96 16.74 -19.60
CA GLY A 143 14.66 16.84 -20.88
C GLY A 143 16.16 16.59 -20.98
N VAL A 144 16.75 15.57 -20.35
CA VAL A 144 18.04 15.06 -20.85
C VAL A 144 17.93 13.59 -21.20
N SER A 145 17.90 13.32 -22.50
CA SER A 145 17.91 12.00 -23.11
C SER A 145 18.97 11.11 -22.46
N TYR A 146 18.50 10.01 -21.85
CA TYR A 146 19.28 8.96 -21.18
C TYR A 146 20.54 8.53 -21.97
N ALA A 147 20.43 8.45 -23.30
CA ALA A 147 21.53 8.07 -24.19
C ALA A 147 22.70 9.09 -24.26
N ARG A 148 22.45 10.37 -23.95
CA ARG A 148 23.50 11.42 -23.98
C ARG A 148 24.26 11.54 -22.65
N ARG A 149 23.71 10.98 -21.56
CA ARG A 149 24.37 10.96 -20.24
C ARG A 149 25.39 9.83 -20.09
N LEU A 150 25.30 8.78 -20.91
CA LEU A 150 26.06 7.53 -20.76
C LEU A 150 27.40 7.48 -21.53
N ALA A 151 27.63 8.39 -22.49
CA ALA A 151 28.77 8.28 -23.42
C ALA A 151 30.13 8.63 -22.82
N ASP A 152 30.15 9.43 -21.75
CA ASP A 152 31.39 9.96 -21.12
C ASP A 152 31.53 9.54 -19.64
N ARG A 153 30.74 8.55 -19.17
CA ARG A 153 30.71 8.12 -17.77
C ARG A 153 31.32 6.74 -17.57
N SER A 154 32.07 6.59 -16.49
CA SER A 154 32.56 5.31 -16.01
C SER A 154 31.40 4.42 -15.52
N ASP A 155 31.61 3.10 -15.52
CA ASP A 155 30.63 2.13 -14.99
C ASP A 155 30.22 2.44 -13.54
N GLN A 156 31.15 2.99 -12.77
CA GLN A 156 30.90 3.44 -11.40
C GLN A 156 29.92 4.62 -11.38
N GLU A 157 30.15 5.66 -12.18
CA GLU A 157 29.23 6.81 -12.28
C GLU A 157 27.85 6.40 -12.79
N ILE A 158 27.78 5.40 -13.68
CA ILE A 158 26.50 4.84 -14.15
C ILE A 158 25.76 4.14 -13.02
N ALA A 159 26.47 3.38 -12.17
CA ALA A 159 25.86 2.74 -11.00
C ALA A 159 25.41 3.75 -9.95
N GLU A 160 26.21 4.79 -9.70
CA GLU A 160 25.86 5.89 -8.80
C GLU A 160 24.63 6.66 -9.31
N ASP A 161 24.56 6.94 -10.62
CA ASP A 161 23.40 7.55 -11.27
C ASP A 161 22.16 6.65 -11.21
N PHE A 162 22.33 5.33 -11.32
CA PHE A 162 21.23 4.38 -11.16
C PHE A 162 20.68 4.38 -9.74
N VAL A 163 21.55 4.41 -8.73
CA VAL A 163 21.16 4.56 -7.33
C VAL A 163 20.41 5.88 -7.14
N ALA A 164 20.92 6.98 -7.71
CA ALA A 164 20.26 8.28 -7.70
C ALA A 164 18.88 8.24 -8.35
N HIS A 165 18.76 7.55 -9.49
CA HIS A 165 17.50 7.44 -10.22
C HIS A 165 16.44 6.63 -9.44
N VAL A 166 16.83 5.49 -8.85
CA VAL A 166 15.91 4.59 -8.15
C VAL A 166 15.52 5.12 -6.77
N ARG A 167 16.47 5.73 -6.03
CA ARG A 167 16.23 6.22 -4.66
C ARG A 167 15.87 7.70 -4.58
N GLY A 168 16.19 8.49 -5.61
CA GLY A 168 16.05 9.94 -5.59
C GLY A 168 17.25 10.73 -5.12
N ALA A 169 18.27 10.07 -4.60
CA ALA A 169 19.54 10.66 -4.22
C ALA A 169 20.67 9.67 -4.48
N GLY A 170 21.84 10.21 -4.81
CA GLY A 170 23.03 9.42 -5.06
C GLY A 170 23.46 8.61 -3.83
N PRO A 171 24.33 7.61 -4.04
CA PRO A 171 24.83 6.78 -2.96
C PRO A 171 25.62 7.59 -1.96
N ASP A 172 25.53 7.22 -0.68
CA ASP A 172 26.36 7.80 0.38
C ASP A 172 27.83 7.36 0.28
N SER A 173 28.70 7.88 1.15
CA SER A 173 30.14 7.58 1.09
C SER A 173 30.48 6.11 1.36
N HIS A 174 29.66 5.41 2.14
CA HIS A 174 29.82 4.00 2.42
C HIS A 174 29.41 3.17 1.18
N GLU A 175 28.27 3.49 0.58
CA GLU A 175 27.76 2.85 -0.63
C GLU A 175 28.65 3.09 -1.84
N GLN A 176 29.21 4.30 -2.00
CA GLN A 176 30.23 4.59 -3.01
C GLN A 176 31.47 3.71 -2.82
N GLY A 177 31.87 3.45 -1.57
CA GLY A 177 32.94 2.52 -1.24
C GLY A 177 32.61 1.10 -1.69
N VAL A 178 31.42 0.59 -1.35
CA VAL A 178 30.96 -0.75 -1.75
C VAL A 178 30.87 -0.89 -3.27
N LEU A 179 30.35 0.11 -3.97
CA LEU A 179 30.26 0.11 -5.44
C LEU A 179 31.66 0.08 -6.07
N ARG A 180 32.58 0.91 -5.59
CA ARG A 180 33.97 0.94 -6.07
C ARG A 180 34.65 -0.42 -5.87
N ASP A 181 34.55 -0.97 -4.67
CA ASP A 181 35.19 -2.26 -4.34
C ASP A 181 34.62 -3.40 -5.22
N ALA A 182 33.32 -3.38 -5.50
CA ALA A 182 32.69 -4.35 -6.40
C ALA A 182 33.20 -4.22 -7.85
N PHE A 183 33.32 -3.00 -8.39
CA PHE A 183 33.86 -2.79 -9.73
C PHE A 183 35.35 -3.13 -9.83
N ASP A 184 36.14 -2.79 -8.81
CA ASP A 184 37.56 -3.13 -8.76
C ASP A 184 37.77 -4.64 -8.71
N ALA A 185 36.93 -5.38 -7.97
CA ALA A 185 36.96 -6.83 -7.94
C ALA A 185 36.68 -7.46 -9.32
N VAL A 186 35.69 -6.94 -10.05
CA VAL A 186 35.35 -7.42 -11.40
C VAL A 186 36.48 -7.13 -12.40
N ARG A 187 37.05 -5.91 -12.36
CA ARG A 187 38.17 -5.53 -13.24
C ARG A 187 39.42 -6.38 -12.99
N ALA A 188 39.70 -6.69 -11.72
CA ALA A 188 40.80 -7.57 -11.36
C ALA A 188 40.59 -9.01 -11.91
N ASP A 189 39.37 -9.55 -11.83
CA ASP A 189 39.06 -10.88 -12.36
C ASP A 189 39.14 -10.95 -13.90
N ASP A 190 38.66 -9.91 -14.60
CA ASP A 190 38.74 -9.83 -16.06
C ASP A 190 40.19 -9.71 -16.56
N THR A 191 41.02 -8.93 -15.86
CA THR A 191 42.46 -8.81 -16.19
C THR A 191 43.19 -10.14 -15.99
N VAL A 192 42.85 -10.90 -14.95
CA VAL A 192 43.42 -12.23 -14.70
C VAL A 192 42.99 -13.24 -15.77
N ARG A 193 41.74 -13.16 -16.25
CA ARG A 193 41.21 -14.03 -17.31
C ARG A 193 41.79 -13.72 -18.69
N GLU A 194 42.09 -12.46 -18.98
CA GLU A 194 42.76 -12.08 -20.24
C GLU A 194 44.24 -12.50 -20.27
N VAL A 195 44.96 -12.42 -19.14
CA VAL A 195 46.36 -12.85 -19.05
C VAL A 195 46.51 -14.38 -19.06
N ALA A 196 45.46 -15.12 -18.69
CA ALA A 196 45.43 -16.58 -18.72
C ALA A 196 45.02 -17.18 -20.09
N ARG A 197 44.72 -16.35 -21.10
CA ARG A 197 44.35 -16.75 -22.47
C ARG A 197 45.52 -16.60 -23.45
#